data_AF-A0A8H3C7R8-F1
#
_entry.id   AF-A0A8H3C7R8-F1
#
_cell.length_a   1.000
_cell.length_b   1.000
_cell.length_c   1.000
_cell.angle_alpha   90.00
_cell.angle_beta   90.00
_cell.angle_gamma   90.00
#
_symmetry.space_group_name_H-M   'P 1'
#
loop_
_entity.id
_entity.type
_entity.pdbx_description
1 polymer ?
#
loop_
_entity_poly.entity_id
_entity_poly.type
_entity_poly.pdbx_seq_one_letter_code
_entity_poly.pdbx_strand_id
1 'polypeptide(L)'
;MDSLGFSIESVGSRTIYNQDDCIAINKGSNIIFQRNTCSGGHGISIGSVSTGAAVKNVQILNNKIVNNDQALRIKTKADATGASVTNVVFHDNTATGINKYGVIVDQGYPTTLGTPGHNVVMTDITFGTNNIAVTSNAQRVAVNCGSKCTGTWDWSGLKVTGGKAGKVYNYKGIKAGSY
;
A
#
# COMPACT_ATOMS: atom_id res chain seq x y z
N MET A 1 14.81 -3.37 24.77
CA MET A 1 13.39 -3.03 25.02
C MET A 1 12.60 -3.73 23.94
N ASP A 2 12.02 -4.89 24.25
CA ASP A 2 11.17 -5.62 23.32
C ASP A 2 9.97 -4.75 22.98
N SER A 3 9.93 -4.24 21.76
CA SER A 3 8.76 -3.55 21.26
C SER A 3 7.68 -4.59 21.03
N LEU A 4 6.69 -4.65 21.92
CA LEU A 4 5.49 -5.46 21.75
C LEU A 4 4.91 -5.18 20.35
N GLY A 5 4.97 -6.18 19.46
CA GLY A 5 4.38 -6.12 18.13
C GLY A 5 2.88 -6.39 18.21
N PHE A 6 2.10 -5.72 17.37
CA PHE A 6 0.66 -5.96 17.24
C PHE A 6 0.41 -6.76 15.95
N SER A 7 -0.12 -7.98 16.09
CA SER A 7 -0.48 -8.82 14.95
C SER A 7 -1.99 -8.94 14.83
N ILE A 8 -2.53 -8.62 13.66
CA ILE A 8 -3.91 -8.89 13.26
C ILE A 8 -3.86 -10.07 12.30
N GLU A 9 -4.36 -11.21 12.77
CA GLU A 9 -4.41 -12.43 12.00
C GLU A 9 -5.80 -13.07 12.07
N SER A 10 -6.26 -13.60 10.93
CA SER A 10 -7.39 -14.53 10.90
C SER A 10 -6.94 -15.97 11.12
N VAL A 11 -7.44 -16.61 12.19
CA VAL A 11 -7.43 -18.07 12.32
C VAL A 11 -8.72 -18.60 11.68
N GLY A 12 -8.59 -19.25 10.51
CA GLY A 12 -9.71 -19.68 9.65
C GLY A 12 -10.04 -18.69 8.52
N SER A 13 -11.05 -18.98 7.68
CA SER A 13 -11.45 -18.09 6.57
C SER A 13 -12.32 -16.93 7.08
N ARG A 14 -11.74 -15.94 7.77
CA ARG A 14 -12.45 -14.69 8.06
C ARG A 14 -12.29 -13.74 6.88
N THR A 15 -13.44 -13.32 6.36
CA THR A 15 -13.51 -12.38 5.25
C THR A 15 -14.10 -11.08 5.74
N ILE A 16 -13.40 -9.98 5.46
CA ILE A 16 -13.88 -8.62 5.67
C ILE A 16 -14.62 -8.21 4.40
N TYR A 17 -15.94 -8.07 4.51
CA TYR A 17 -16.80 -7.50 3.48
C TYR A 17 -17.19 -6.08 3.89
N ASN A 18 -16.77 -5.08 3.12
CA ASN A 18 -17.06 -3.68 3.43
C ASN A 18 -17.06 -2.82 2.16
N GLN A 19 -17.14 -1.50 2.34
CA GLN A 19 -17.18 -0.50 1.27
C GLN A 19 -16.06 0.56 1.44
N ASP A 20 -15.13 0.33 2.36
CA ASP A 20 -13.95 1.17 2.57
C ASP A 20 -12.71 0.28 2.81
N ASP A 21 -11.64 0.80 3.42
CA ASP A 21 -10.43 0.04 3.67
C ASP A 21 -10.70 -1.20 4.51
N CYS A 22 -10.16 -2.34 4.08
CA CYS A 22 -10.15 -3.57 4.88
C CYS A 22 -9.40 -3.33 6.20
N ILE A 23 -8.34 -2.53 6.12
CA ILE A 23 -7.62 -1.94 7.25
C ILE A 23 -6.98 -0.63 6.79
N ALA A 24 -7.00 0.38 7.66
CA ALA A 24 -6.30 1.65 7.51
C ALA A 24 -5.30 1.82 8.66
N ILE A 25 -4.01 1.72 8.38
CA ILE A 25 -2.95 1.90 9.38
C ILE A 25 -2.51 3.37 9.38
N ASN A 26 -3.14 4.21 10.20
CA ASN A 26 -2.92 5.66 10.21
C ASN A 26 -1.67 6.11 10.99
N LYS A 27 -1.28 5.35 12.03
CA LYS A 27 -0.14 5.60 12.92
C LYS A 27 0.19 4.31 13.68
N GLY A 28 1.45 4.11 14.04
CA GLY A 28 1.88 3.01 14.90
C GLY A 28 3.14 2.33 14.39
N SER A 29 3.64 1.38 15.17
CA SER A 29 4.83 0.61 14.79
C SER A 29 4.70 -0.87 15.10
N ASN A 30 5.45 -1.71 14.37
CA ASN A 30 5.50 -3.16 14.57
C ASN A 30 4.12 -3.81 14.39
N ILE A 31 3.49 -3.52 13.26
CA ILE A 31 2.14 -4.00 12.94
C ILE A 31 2.26 -5.10 11.88
N ILE A 32 1.63 -6.23 12.12
CA ILE A 32 1.51 -7.31 11.14
C ILE A 32 0.03 -7.48 10.80
N PHE A 33 -0.32 -7.46 9.52
CA PHE A 33 -1.65 -7.79 9.02
C PHE A 33 -1.53 -8.96 8.05
N GLN A 34 -1.96 -10.15 8.50
CA GLN A 34 -1.68 -11.37 7.76
C GLN A 34 -2.82 -12.39 7.69
N ARG A 35 -2.84 -13.15 6.58
CA ARG A 35 -3.78 -14.26 6.35
C ARG A 35 -5.26 -13.84 6.36
N ASN A 36 -5.55 -12.62 5.94
CA ASN A 36 -6.91 -12.09 5.88
C ASN A 36 -7.48 -12.19 4.45
N THR A 37 -8.81 -12.28 4.35
CA THR A 37 -9.50 -12.06 3.07
C THR A 37 -10.24 -10.71 3.12
N CYS A 38 -10.00 -9.84 2.14
CA CYS A 38 -10.64 -8.54 1.99
C CYS A 38 -11.48 -8.54 0.72
N SER A 39 -12.76 -8.14 0.78
CA SER A 39 -13.67 -8.16 -0.37
C SER A 39 -14.60 -6.96 -0.45
N GLY A 40 -14.69 -6.35 -1.64
CA GLY A 40 -15.68 -5.30 -1.96
C GLY A 40 -15.31 -3.87 -1.57
N GLY A 41 -14.24 -3.67 -0.78
CA GLY A 41 -13.84 -2.37 -0.25
C GLY A 41 -12.74 -1.64 -1.02
N HIS A 42 -11.89 -0.93 -0.29
CA HIS A 42 -10.80 -0.10 -0.82
C HIS A 42 -9.40 -0.72 -0.69
N GLY A 43 -9.31 -2.00 -0.34
CA GLY A 43 -8.06 -2.74 -0.20
C GLY A 43 -7.41 -2.61 1.18
N ILE A 44 -6.12 -2.91 1.24
CA ILE A 44 -5.30 -2.78 2.45
C ILE A 44 -4.51 -1.48 2.36
N SER A 45 -4.72 -0.57 3.32
CA SER A 45 -4.15 0.77 3.29
C SER A 45 -3.21 1.06 4.46
N ILE A 46 -2.04 1.60 4.15
CA ILE A 46 -1.27 2.45 5.07
C ILE A 46 -1.76 3.88 4.89
N GLY A 47 -2.24 4.49 5.97
CA GLY A 47 -2.79 5.84 5.99
C GLY A 47 -4.31 5.92 5.80
N SER A 48 -4.89 7.11 5.60
CA SER A 48 -4.17 8.37 5.35
C SER A 48 -3.29 8.77 6.52
N VAL A 49 -2.00 8.99 6.25
CA VAL A 49 -1.05 9.47 7.26
C VAL A 49 -1.16 10.98 7.33
N SER A 50 -1.40 11.50 8.53
CA SER A 50 -1.57 12.94 8.83
C SER A 50 -0.34 13.53 9.50
N THR A 51 -0.35 14.85 9.70
CA THR A 51 0.68 15.57 10.47
C THR A 51 1.01 14.87 11.79
N GLY A 52 2.30 14.72 12.09
CA GLY A 52 2.81 14.11 13.33
C GLY A 52 2.64 12.60 13.44
N ALA A 53 2.06 11.92 12.43
CA ALA A 53 1.90 10.48 12.44
C ALA A 53 3.15 9.77 11.91
N ALA A 54 3.58 8.72 12.61
CA ALA A 54 4.61 7.81 12.16
C ALA A 54 4.02 6.42 12.00
N VAL A 55 4.22 5.82 10.83
CA VAL A 55 3.97 4.40 10.56
C VAL A 55 5.31 3.74 10.31
N LYS A 56 5.65 2.72 11.11
CA LYS A 56 6.99 2.10 11.06
C LYS A 56 6.94 0.59 11.25
N ASN A 57 7.78 -0.17 10.53
CA ASN A 57 7.90 -1.62 10.70
C ASN A 57 6.54 -2.32 10.52
N VAL A 58 5.94 -2.16 9.34
CA VAL A 58 4.65 -2.78 9.02
C VAL A 58 4.84 -3.92 8.05
N GLN A 59 4.17 -5.05 8.29
CA GLN A 59 4.20 -6.22 7.42
C GLN A 59 2.77 -6.59 7.01
N ILE A 60 2.54 -6.64 5.71
CA ILE A 60 1.26 -7.03 5.09
C ILE A 60 1.50 -8.36 4.37
N LEU A 61 1.09 -9.47 4.99
CA LEU A 61 1.57 -10.80 4.63
C LEU A 61 0.44 -11.77 4.24
N ASN A 62 0.58 -12.47 3.12
CA ASN A 62 -0.31 -13.59 2.77
C ASN A 62 -1.81 -13.26 2.81
N ASN A 63 -2.21 -12.07 2.37
CA ASN A 63 -3.62 -11.68 2.32
C ASN A 63 -4.22 -11.98 0.95
N LYS A 64 -5.53 -12.26 0.91
CA LYS A 64 -6.32 -12.41 -0.31
C LYS A 64 -7.23 -11.20 -0.50
N ILE A 65 -7.09 -10.48 -1.61
CA ILE A 65 -7.82 -9.23 -1.86
C ILE A 65 -8.67 -9.40 -3.13
N VAL A 66 -10.00 -9.36 -2.98
CA VAL A 66 -10.92 -9.71 -4.07
C VAL A 66 -11.88 -8.56 -4.33
N ASN A 67 -12.06 -8.15 -5.58
CA ASN A 67 -13.09 -7.17 -5.96
C ASN A 67 -13.03 -5.87 -5.15
N ASN A 68 -11.83 -5.43 -4.78
CA ASN A 68 -11.61 -4.13 -4.12
C ASN A 68 -11.24 -3.08 -5.18
N ASP A 69 -11.40 -1.82 -4.82
CA ASP A 69 -10.92 -0.71 -5.64
C ASP A 69 -9.40 -0.75 -5.83
N GLN A 70 -8.67 -0.91 -4.73
CA GLN A 70 -7.22 -1.06 -4.72
C GLN A 70 -6.86 -2.43 -4.14
N ALA A 71 -5.71 -2.99 -4.50
CA ALA A 71 -5.18 -4.10 -3.72
C ALA A 71 -4.41 -3.58 -2.50
N LEU A 72 -3.27 -2.95 -2.76
CA LEU A 72 -2.33 -2.48 -1.75
C LEU A 72 -2.09 -0.98 -1.91
N ARG A 73 -2.24 -0.22 -0.82
CA ARG A 73 -2.20 1.24 -0.86
C ARG A 73 -1.36 1.84 0.24
N ILE A 74 -0.58 2.86 -0.10
CA ILE A 74 -0.02 3.82 0.86
C ILE A 74 -0.56 5.20 0.47
N LYS A 75 -1.21 5.90 1.39
CA LYS A 75 -1.75 7.25 1.18
C LYS A 75 -1.30 8.19 2.28
N THR A 76 -0.69 9.33 1.93
CA THR A 76 -0.29 10.37 2.89
C THR A 76 -0.94 11.68 2.51
N LYS A 77 -1.44 12.45 3.48
CA LYS A 77 -2.05 13.75 3.17
C LYS A 77 -1.00 14.70 2.59
N ALA A 78 -1.34 15.44 1.54
CA ALA A 78 -0.44 16.36 0.86
C ALA A 78 0.06 17.49 1.79
N ASP A 79 -0.77 17.87 2.77
CA ASP A 79 -0.48 18.89 3.78
C ASP A 79 0.20 18.34 5.04
N ALA A 80 0.41 17.02 5.16
CA ALA A 80 0.97 16.42 6.36
C ALA A 80 2.44 16.81 6.57
N THR A 81 2.77 17.26 7.77
CA THR A 81 4.14 17.63 8.18
C THR A 81 4.59 16.82 9.39
N GLY A 82 5.91 16.70 9.62
CA GLY A 82 6.45 15.94 10.75
C GLY A 82 5.99 14.47 10.80
N ALA A 83 5.70 13.88 9.63
CA ALA A 83 5.12 12.55 9.51
C ALA A 83 6.02 11.62 8.72
N SER A 84 5.84 10.30 8.90
CA SER A 84 6.66 9.30 8.22
C SER A 84 5.96 7.96 7.97
N VAL A 85 6.37 7.29 6.90
CA VAL A 85 6.06 5.89 6.57
C VAL A 85 7.38 5.19 6.27
N THR A 86 7.82 4.30 7.14
CA THR A 86 9.16 3.71 7.06
C THR A 86 9.13 2.21 7.27
N ASN A 87 9.92 1.47 6.50
CA ASN A 87 10.05 0.01 6.62
C ASN A 87 8.69 -0.70 6.55
N VAL A 88 8.09 -0.67 5.36
CA VAL A 88 6.82 -1.36 5.07
C VAL A 88 7.09 -2.48 4.08
N VAL A 89 6.66 -3.69 4.43
CA VAL A 89 6.84 -4.88 3.60
C VAL A 89 5.48 -5.44 3.20
N PHE A 90 5.28 -5.62 1.90
CA PHE A 90 4.17 -6.38 1.34
C PHE A 90 4.72 -7.70 0.78
N HIS A 91 4.23 -8.84 1.27
CA HIS A 91 4.74 -10.15 0.85
C HIS A 91 3.63 -11.21 0.79
N ASP A 92 3.72 -12.10 -0.20
CA ASP A 92 2.79 -13.17 -0.50
C ASP A 92 1.32 -12.78 -0.63
N ASN A 93 1.00 -11.51 -0.92
CA ASN A 93 -0.38 -11.12 -1.12
C ASN A 93 -0.86 -11.50 -2.53
N THR A 94 -2.11 -11.96 -2.60
CA THR A 94 -2.79 -12.25 -3.86
C THR A 94 -3.99 -11.35 -4.03
N ALA A 95 -4.22 -10.88 -5.26
CA ALA A 95 -5.37 -10.03 -5.53
C ALA A 95 -5.97 -10.28 -6.91
N THR A 96 -7.30 -10.21 -6.99
CA THR A 96 -8.06 -10.44 -8.23
C THR A 96 -9.27 -9.52 -8.31
N GLY A 97 -9.64 -9.10 -9.52
CA GLY A 97 -10.81 -8.25 -9.74
C GLY A 97 -10.63 -6.83 -9.22
N ILE A 98 -9.39 -6.32 -9.23
CA ILE A 98 -9.08 -4.99 -8.68
C ILE A 98 -9.52 -3.91 -9.67
N ASN A 99 -10.31 -2.94 -9.19
CA ASN A 99 -11.10 -2.06 -10.06
C ASN A 99 -10.41 -0.74 -10.46
N LYS A 100 -9.46 -0.24 -9.66
CA LYS A 100 -8.82 1.07 -9.90
C LYS A 100 -7.30 0.98 -9.97
N TYR A 101 -6.62 0.50 -8.93
CA TYR A 101 -5.15 0.36 -8.91
C TYR A 101 -4.72 -0.94 -8.25
N GLY A 102 -3.88 -1.73 -8.92
CA GLY A 102 -3.24 -2.90 -8.28
C GLY A 102 -2.44 -2.47 -7.05
N VAL A 103 -1.50 -1.55 -7.26
CA VAL A 103 -0.77 -0.86 -6.19
C VAL A 103 -0.86 0.65 -6.40
N ILE A 104 -1.09 1.40 -5.32
CA ILE A 104 -0.98 2.86 -5.34
C ILE A 104 -0.22 3.39 -4.12
N VAL A 105 0.86 4.14 -4.39
CA VAL A 105 1.62 4.88 -3.39
C VAL A 105 1.48 6.37 -3.71
N ASP A 106 0.79 7.11 -2.85
CA ASP A 106 0.31 8.46 -3.17
C ASP A 106 0.50 9.44 -2.01
N GLN A 107 1.32 10.47 -2.24
CA GLN A 107 1.49 11.60 -1.31
C GLN A 107 0.54 12.78 -1.61
N GLY A 108 -0.39 12.64 -2.55
CA GLY A 108 -1.33 13.68 -2.98
C GLY A 108 -2.71 13.66 -2.29
N TYR A 109 -2.94 12.77 -1.32
CA TYR A 109 -4.24 12.62 -0.65
C TYR A 109 -4.71 13.95 0.00
N PRO A 110 -6.02 14.32 -0.02
CA PRO A 110 -7.19 13.50 -0.34
C PRO A 110 -7.47 13.28 -1.82
N THR A 111 -6.89 14.08 -2.70
CA THR A 111 -7.08 13.91 -4.14
C THR A 111 -6.22 12.73 -4.62
N THR A 112 -6.85 11.70 -5.19
CA THR A 112 -6.10 10.55 -5.73
C THR A 112 -5.16 11.03 -6.84
N LEU A 113 -3.86 10.81 -6.65
CA LEU A 113 -2.79 11.32 -7.52
C LEU A 113 -2.84 12.85 -7.70
N GLY A 114 -3.27 13.59 -6.66
CA GLY A 114 -3.16 15.05 -6.62
C GLY A 114 -1.71 15.53 -6.51
N THR A 115 -1.50 16.84 -6.41
CA THR A 115 -0.15 17.40 -6.20
C THR A 115 0.48 16.78 -4.95
N PRO A 116 1.61 16.05 -5.06
CA PRO A 116 2.16 15.33 -3.94
C PRO A 116 2.72 16.28 -2.88
N GLY A 117 2.48 15.98 -1.61
CA GLY A 117 3.11 16.65 -0.49
C GLY A 117 4.60 16.34 -0.39
N HIS A 118 5.38 17.30 0.11
CA HIS A 118 6.85 17.21 0.20
C HIS A 118 7.36 16.94 1.62
N ASN A 119 6.47 16.73 2.58
CA ASN A 119 6.81 16.81 4.00
C ASN A 119 6.71 15.48 4.76
N VAL A 120 6.10 14.45 4.16
CA VAL A 120 6.05 13.10 4.74
C VAL A 120 7.25 12.29 4.26
N VAL A 121 8.07 11.82 5.19
CA VAL A 121 9.21 10.95 4.88
C VAL A 121 8.71 9.57 4.51
N MET A 122 9.12 9.07 3.35
CA MET A 122 8.80 7.71 2.91
C MET A 122 10.06 6.98 2.46
N THR A 123 10.39 5.87 3.12
CA THR A 123 11.58 5.06 2.81
C THR A 123 11.34 3.59 3.12
N ASP A 124 12.11 2.73 2.45
CA ASP A 124 12.13 1.28 2.69
C ASP A 124 10.75 0.63 2.49
N ILE A 125 10.11 0.93 1.35
CA ILE A 125 8.85 0.32 0.94
C ILE A 125 9.15 -0.86 0.01
N THR A 126 8.96 -2.08 0.51
CA THR A 126 9.37 -3.31 -0.18
C THR A 126 8.15 -4.11 -0.62
N PHE A 127 8.15 -4.56 -1.86
CA PHE A 127 7.23 -5.57 -2.36
C PHE A 127 8.03 -6.81 -2.73
N GLY A 128 7.96 -7.83 -1.85
CA GLY A 128 8.40 -9.17 -2.21
C GLY A 128 7.40 -9.83 -3.16
N THR A 129 7.30 -11.16 -3.12
CA THR A 129 6.38 -11.90 -4.01
C THR A 129 4.94 -11.43 -3.80
N ASN A 130 4.33 -10.79 -4.80
CA ASN A 130 2.91 -10.45 -4.76
C ASN A 130 2.33 -10.68 -6.15
N ASN A 131 1.15 -11.30 -6.22
CA ASN A 131 0.49 -11.62 -7.50
C ASN A 131 -0.88 -10.94 -7.57
N ILE A 132 -0.96 -9.88 -8.36
CA ILE A 132 -2.14 -9.02 -8.47
C ILE A 132 -2.67 -9.05 -9.91
N ALA A 133 -3.96 -9.30 -10.06
CA ALA A 133 -4.68 -9.21 -11.33
C ALA A 133 -5.73 -8.10 -11.26
N VAL A 134 -5.55 -7.07 -12.08
CA VAL A 134 -6.46 -5.92 -12.16
C VAL A 134 -7.42 -6.07 -13.34
N THR A 135 -8.59 -5.45 -13.24
CA THR A 135 -9.59 -5.41 -14.32
C THR A 135 -9.11 -4.57 -15.51
N SER A 136 -9.75 -4.72 -16.67
CA SER A 136 -9.32 -4.08 -17.93
C SER A 136 -9.24 -2.55 -17.89
N ASN A 137 -10.04 -1.90 -17.05
CA ASN A 137 -10.06 -0.44 -16.90
C ASN A 137 -9.16 0.08 -15.78
N ALA A 138 -8.67 -0.80 -14.90
CA ALA A 138 -7.78 -0.45 -13.80
C ALA A 138 -6.36 -0.17 -14.28
N GLN A 139 -5.60 0.56 -13.46
CA GLN A 139 -4.17 0.75 -13.63
C GLN A 139 -3.41 -0.26 -12.77
N ARG A 140 -2.27 -0.76 -13.26
CA ARG A 140 -1.49 -1.76 -12.53
C ARG A 140 -0.79 -1.16 -11.31
N VAL A 141 -0.02 -0.09 -11.51
CA VAL A 141 0.76 0.56 -10.46
C VAL A 141 0.72 2.07 -10.65
N ALA A 142 0.55 2.84 -9.57
CA ALA A 142 0.77 4.28 -9.58
C ALA A 142 1.65 4.70 -8.39
N VAL A 143 2.64 5.56 -8.66
CA VAL A 143 3.57 6.08 -7.66
C VAL A 143 3.68 7.59 -7.82
N ASN A 144 3.10 8.32 -6.85
CA ASN A 144 3.05 9.77 -6.79
C ASN A 144 3.77 10.26 -5.53
N CYS A 145 5.08 10.41 -5.64
CA CYS A 145 5.97 10.86 -4.59
C CYS A 145 6.25 12.36 -4.68
N GLY A 146 6.35 13.00 -3.53
CA GLY A 146 7.04 14.25 -3.35
C GLY A 146 8.54 14.04 -3.12
N SER A 147 9.22 15.09 -2.69
CA SER A 147 10.68 15.12 -2.56
C SER A 147 11.24 14.30 -1.39
N LYS A 148 10.38 13.83 -0.48
CA LYS A 148 10.78 13.04 0.71
C LYS A 148 10.51 11.54 0.59
N CYS A 149 10.16 11.05 -0.59
CA CYS A 149 10.42 9.65 -0.93
C CYS A 149 11.92 9.46 -1.15
N THR A 150 12.53 8.56 -0.40
CA THR A 150 13.99 8.37 -0.38
C THR A 150 14.37 6.90 -0.32
N GLY A 151 15.65 6.64 -0.58
CA GLY A 151 16.21 5.29 -0.56
C GLY A 151 16.00 4.54 -1.87
N THR A 152 16.06 3.22 -1.76
CA THR A 152 15.80 2.29 -2.84
C THR A 152 14.72 1.34 -2.39
N TRP A 153 13.69 1.16 -3.20
CA TRP A 153 12.55 0.29 -2.91
C TRP A 153 12.67 -0.96 -3.78
N ASP A 154 12.79 -2.13 -3.15
CA ASP A 154 12.85 -3.40 -3.87
C ASP A 154 11.44 -3.92 -4.16
N TRP A 155 11.06 -3.88 -5.43
CA TRP A 155 9.76 -4.34 -5.93
C TRP A 155 9.94 -5.55 -6.86
N SER A 156 11.09 -6.22 -6.80
CA SER A 156 11.43 -7.34 -7.69
C SER A 156 10.43 -8.49 -7.65
N GLY A 157 9.76 -8.72 -6.51
CA GLY A 157 8.73 -9.74 -6.37
C GLY A 157 7.32 -9.28 -6.75
N LEU A 158 7.11 -8.00 -7.06
CA LEU A 158 5.79 -7.49 -7.43
C LEU A 158 5.44 -7.87 -8.87
N LYS A 159 4.36 -8.63 -9.01
CA LYS A 159 3.73 -8.92 -10.30
C LYS A 159 2.30 -8.39 -10.33
N VAL A 160 2.03 -7.43 -11.21
CA VAL A 160 0.69 -6.93 -11.49
C VAL A 160 0.36 -7.21 -12.96
N THR A 161 -0.81 -7.77 -13.24
CA THR A 161 -1.24 -8.16 -14.59
C THR A 161 -2.63 -7.64 -14.92
N GLY A 162 -2.97 -7.62 -16.20
CA GLY A 162 -4.22 -7.05 -16.70
C GLY A 162 -4.18 -5.53 -16.78
N GLY A 163 -5.35 -4.93 -17.00
CA GLY A 163 -5.55 -3.49 -17.06
C GLY A 163 -4.53 -2.72 -17.91
N LYS A 164 -4.27 -1.49 -17.49
CA LYS A 164 -3.40 -0.53 -18.16
C LYS A 164 -2.16 -0.25 -17.30
N ALA A 165 -1.07 0.17 -17.94
CA ALA A 165 0.06 0.72 -17.20
C ALA A 165 -0.38 1.96 -16.39
N GLY A 166 0.34 2.24 -15.31
CA GLY A 166 0.17 3.45 -14.52
C GLY A 166 0.38 4.73 -15.33
N LYS A 167 -0.41 5.76 -15.05
CA LYS A 167 -0.20 7.10 -15.64
C LYS A 167 0.79 7.96 -14.85
N VAL A 168 0.89 7.74 -13.54
CA VAL A 168 1.78 8.49 -12.65
C VAL A 168 2.79 7.53 -12.04
N TYR A 169 4.06 7.76 -12.35
CA TYR A 169 5.18 6.98 -11.84
C TYR A 169 6.41 7.89 -11.79
N ASN A 170 6.51 8.73 -10.75
CA ASN A 170 7.51 9.80 -10.69
C ASN A 170 8.70 9.50 -9.77
N TYR A 171 8.68 8.39 -9.03
CA TYR A 171 9.76 8.01 -8.13
C TYR A 171 10.73 7.04 -8.80
N LYS A 172 12.00 7.45 -8.90
CA LYS A 172 13.05 6.70 -9.60
C LYS A 172 13.78 5.67 -8.72
N GLY A 173 13.50 5.65 -7.41
CA GLY A 173 14.17 4.76 -6.46
C GLY A 173 13.64 3.32 -6.43
N ILE A 174 12.66 2.97 -7.26
CA ILE A 174 12.09 1.62 -7.31
C ILE A 174 12.92 0.72 -8.23
N LYS A 175 13.27 -0.47 -7.74
CA LYS A 175 13.98 -1.51 -8.50
C LYS A 175 13.03 -2.62 -8.93
N ALA A 176 13.14 -2.97 -10.22
CA ALA A 176 12.54 -4.16 -10.82
C ALA A 176 11.02 -4.29 -10.60
N GLY A 177 10.50 -5.50 -10.83
CA GLY A 177 9.07 -5.82 -10.82
C GLY A 177 8.47 -5.90 -12.23
N SER A 178 7.28 -6.49 -12.32
CA SER A 178 6.56 -6.72 -13.58
C SER A 178 5.13 -6.20 -13.47
N TYR A 179 4.88 -4.99 -13.98
CA TYR A 179 3.59 -4.30 -13.83
C TYR A 179 3.34 -3.18 -14.84
#